data_AF-A0A6L8I1U5-F1
#
_entry.id   AF-A0A6L8I1U5-F1
#
_cell.length_a   1.000
_cell.length_b   1.000
_cell.length_c   1.000
_cell.angle_alpha   90.00
_cell.angle_beta   90.00
_cell.angle_gamma   90.00
#
_symmetry.space_group_name_H-M   'P 1'
#
loop_
_entity.id
_entity.type
_entity.pdbx_description
1 polymer ?
#
loop_
_entity_poly.entity_id
_entity_poly.type
_entity_poly.pdbx_seq_one_letter_code
_entity_poly.pdbx_strand_id
1 'polypeptide(L)'
;TGLRGRIAAVLDGGISSAGIESTIIGLRDEEPVVLREGAFVVPDGVPRVTSSADASSHVDSPGQLSSHYAPSGLVRMNARVAEPEEWHLGFGDIKGNATLSHDGDLREAAARLFAAFHEADARGVERIAVAPIPDHDLGRAINDRLRRAAAPRPCPGHAGRQC
;
A
#
# COMPACT_ATOMS: atom_id res chain seq x y z
N THR A 1 -8.05 16.78 6.12
CA THR A 1 -9.22 16.84 7.02
C THR A 1 -9.50 15.44 7.56
N GLY A 2 -9.13 15.18 8.81
CA GLY A 2 -9.21 13.84 9.42
C GLY A 2 -10.34 13.72 10.44
N LEU A 3 -10.03 13.21 11.63
CA LEU A 3 -10.97 13.04 12.74
C LEU A 3 -11.17 14.32 13.59
N ARG A 4 -10.56 15.45 13.22
CA ARG A 4 -10.62 16.70 13.99
C ARG A 4 -12.06 17.15 14.23
N GLY A 5 -12.42 17.34 15.50
CA GLY A 5 -13.78 17.74 15.90
C GLY A 5 -14.84 16.64 15.77
N ARG A 6 -14.46 15.40 15.40
CA ARG A 6 -15.36 14.25 15.25
C ARG A 6 -15.20 13.19 16.33
N ILE A 7 -14.19 13.31 17.19
CA ILE A 7 -13.84 12.35 18.23
C ILE A 7 -13.52 13.09 19.53
N ALA A 8 -13.72 12.40 20.66
CA ALA A 8 -13.52 12.98 21.98
C ALA A 8 -12.03 13.24 22.30
N ALA A 9 -11.11 12.40 21.80
CA ALA A 9 -9.68 12.54 22.06
C ALA A 9 -8.82 11.83 21.00
N VAL A 10 -7.54 12.23 20.91
CA VAL A 10 -6.48 11.56 20.17
C VAL A 10 -5.35 11.24 21.15
N LEU A 11 -4.88 10.00 21.16
CA LEU A 11 -3.64 9.65 21.85
C LEU A 11 -2.48 9.81 20.87
N ASP A 12 -1.56 10.73 21.17
CA ASP A 12 -0.35 10.94 20.38
C ASP A 12 0.78 10.04 20.89
N GLY A 13 1.07 8.97 20.14
CA GLY A 13 2.17 8.05 20.39
C GLY A 13 3.36 8.24 19.44
N GLY A 14 3.39 9.33 18.66
CA GLY A 14 4.36 9.53 17.60
C GLY A 14 4.15 8.59 16.39
N ILE A 15 5.23 8.37 15.62
CA ILE A 15 5.23 7.57 14.40
C ILE A 15 5.14 6.08 14.75
N SER A 16 4.29 5.33 14.04
CA SER A 16 4.18 3.88 14.24
C SER A 16 5.46 3.16 13.79
N SER A 17 5.93 2.20 14.59
CA SER A 17 7.16 1.44 14.30
C SER A 17 7.00 0.46 13.14
N ALA A 18 5.80 -0.05 12.92
CA ALA A 18 5.50 -1.00 11.86
C ALA A 18 5.09 -0.33 10.54
N GLY A 19 4.38 0.81 10.57
CA GLY A 19 3.93 1.52 9.38
C GLY A 19 2.80 0.92 8.57
N ILE A 20 2.63 -0.40 8.66
CA ILE A 20 1.65 -1.18 7.92
C ILE A 20 0.81 -2.03 8.86
N GLU A 21 -0.38 -2.43 8.40
CA GLU A 21 -1.33 -3.19 9.19
C GLU A 21 -0.82 -4.60 9.52
N SER A 22 -1.53 -5.29 10.42
CA SER A 22 -1.27 -6.68 10.78
C SER A 22 -1.44 -7.65 9.61
N THR A 23 -0.67 -8.73 9.67
CA THR A 23 -0.82 -9.90 8.82
C THR A 23 -2.08 -10.66 9.21
N ILE A 24 -2.84 -11.15 8.23
CA ILE A 24 -4.05 -11.94 8.45
C ILE A 24 -3.85 -13.32 7.84
N ILE A 25 -3.98 -14.34 8.69
CA ILE A 25 -3.97 -15.76 8.30
C ILE A 25 -5.39 -16.29 8.46
N GLY A 26 -5.91 -16.90 7.41
CA GLY A 26 -7.14 -17.67 7.42
C GLY A 26 -6.86 -19.17 7.30
N LEU A 27 -7.92 -19.97 7.36
CA LEU A 27 -7.87 -21.40 7.08
C LEU A 27 -8.74 -21.68 5.85
N ARG A 28 -8.19 -22.40 4.87
CA ARG A 28 -8.92 -22.93 3.71
C ARG A 28 -8.65 -24.43 3.64
N ASP A 29 -9.70 -25.23 3.66
CA ASP A 29 -9.59 -26.70 3.71
C ASP A 29 -8.65 -27.17 4.84
N GLU A 30 -8.78 -26.54 6.02
CA GLU A 30 -7.93 -26.73 7.22
C GLU A 30 -6.45 -26.34 7.08
N GLU A 31 -6.02 -25.86 5.90
CA GLU A 31 -4.66 -25.39 5.65
C GLU A 31 -4.54 -23.86 5.85
N PRO A 32 -3.45 -23.37 6.47
CA PRO A 32 -3.24 -21.95 6.68
C PRO A 32 -2.99 -21.23 5.36
N VAL A 33 -3.65 -20.09 5.16
CA VAL A 33 -3.48 -19.23 3.99
C VAL A 33 -3.31 -17.78 4.42
N VAL A 34 -2.37 -17.07 3.81
CA VAL A 34 -2.21 -15.62 4.00
C VAL A 34 -3.32 -14.90 3.23
N LEU A 35 -4.23 -14.29 3.97
CA LEU A 35 -5.31 -13.46 3.42
C LEU A 35 -4.84 -12.02 3.18
N ARG A 36 -3.92 -11.54 4.03
CA ARG A 36 -3.34 -10.19 3.92
C ARG A 36 -1.94 -10.17 4.49
N GLU A 37 -0.98 -9.69 3.71
CA GLU A 37 0.37 -9.40 4.20
C GLU A 37 0.34 -8.23 5.19
N GLY A 38 1.24 -8.23 6.16
CA GLY A 38 1.34 -7.15 7.13
C GLY A 38 2.71 -7.07 7.78
N ALA A 39 2.77 -6.37 8.92
CA ALA A 39 4.01 -6.14 9.65
C ALA A 39 4.70 -7.43 10.13
N PHE A 40 3.96 -8.55 10.21
CA PHE A 40 4.51 -9.85 10.54
C PHE A 40 4.88 -10.61 9.27
N VAL A 41 6.16 -10.93 9.12
CA VAL A 41 6.66 -11.66 7.94
C VAL A 41 6.25 -13.12 8.04
N VAL A 42 5.43 -13.57 7.09
CA VAL A 42 5.07 -14.98 6.96
C VAL A 42 6.18 -15.73 6.22
N PRO A 43 6.70 -16.85 6.78
CA PRO A 43 7.68 -17.69 6.10
C PRO A 43 7.22 -18.14 4.72
N ASP A 44 8.19 -18.39 3.86
CA ASP A 44 7.92 -19.03 2.58
C ASP A 44 7.37 -20.44 2.80
N GLY A 45 6.36 -20.84 2.00
CA GLY A 45 5.68 -22.13 2.11
C GLY A 45 4.21 -22.05 2.55
N VAL A 46 3.79 -20.94 3.16
CA VAL A 46 2.36 -20.69 3.41
C VAL A 46 1.72 -20.10 2.15
N PRO A 47 0.66 -20.70 1.58
CA PRO A 47 -0.06 -20.17 0.43
C PRO A 47 -0.56 -18.74 0.66
N ARG A 48 -0.55 -17.89 -0.37
CA ARG A 48 -0.95 -16.47 -0.29
C ARG A 48 -2.09 -16.21 -1.27
N VAL A 49 -3.14 -15.51 -0.82
CA VAL A 49 -4.22 -15.08 -1.72
C VAL A 49 -3.75 -13.88 -2.54
N THR A 50 -3.55 -14.07 -3.85
CA THR A 50 -3.29 -12.98 -4.78
C THR A 50 -4.64 -12.38 -5.23
N SER A 51 -4.96 -11.16 -4.80
CA SER A 51 -6.24 -10.50 -5.15
C SER A 51 -6.36 -10.37 -6.69
N SER A 52 -7.42 -10.73 -7.43
CA SER A 52 -8.86 -10.52 -7.21
C SER A 52 -9.76 -11.60 -7.85
N ALA A 53 -9.20 -12.71 -8.36
CA ALA A 53 -9.99 -13.75 -9.04
C ALA A 53 -10.62 -14.78 -8.09
N ASP A 54 -10.04 -14.96 -6.89
CA ASP A 54 -10.55 -15.86 -5.84
C ASP A 54 -11.37 -15.12 -4.76
N ALA A 55 -11.71 -13.85 -5.00
CA ALA A 55 -12.63 -13.10 -4.15
C ALA A 55 -14.06 -13.51 -4.52
N SER A 56 -14.48 -14.67 -4.03
CA SER A 56 -15.87 -15.12 -4.05
C SER A 56 -16.76 -14.19 -3.21
N SER A 57 -17.03 -12.96 -3.68
CA SER A 57 -18.05 -12.02 -3.17
C SER A 57 -18.04 -11.64 -1.68
N HIS A 58 -17.13 -12.20 -0.87
CA HIS A 58 -17.10 -12.06 0.57
C HIS A 58 -15.80 -11.37 0.99
N VAL A 59 -15.95 -10.19 1.60
CA VAL A 59 -14.83 -9.45 2.20
C VAL A 59 -14.54 -10.11 3.54
N ASP A 60 -13.64 -11.07 3.53
CA ASP A 60 -13.30 -11.87 4.72
C ASP A 60 -12.31 -11.16 5.65
N SER A 61 -11.77 -10.01 5.24
CA SER A 61 -10.90 -9.19 6.09
C SER A 61 -10.91 -7.69 5.76
N PRO A 62 -10.70 -6.81 6.76
CA PRO A 62 -10.54 -5.38 6.54
C PRO A 62 -9.38 -5.07 5.59
N GLY A 63 -9.55 -4.09 4.70
CA GLY A 63 -8.51 -3.66 3.77
C GLY A 63 -8.39 -4.49 2.48
N GLN A 64 -9.34 -5.38 2.18
CA GLN A 64 -9.38 -6.06 0.88
C GLN A 64 -9.92 -5.17 -0.26
N LEU A 65 -10.60 -4.07 0.05
CA LEU A 65 -11.07 -3.10 -0.94
C LEU A 65 -9.92 -2.22 -1.44
N SER A 66 -9.77 -2.11 -2.77
CA SER A 66 -8.67 -1.41 -3.45
C SER A 66 -8.51 0.06 -3.03
N SER A 67 -9.61 0.76 -2.75
CA SER A 67 -9.58 2.20 -2.47
C SER A 67 -9.04 2.60 -1.09
N HIS A 68 -8.92 1.66 -0.13
CA HIS A 68 -8.54 2.01 1.25
C HIS A 68 -7.09 2.49 1.39
N TYR A 69 -6.21 2.11 0.45
CA TYR A 69 -4.78 2.42 0.50
C TYR A 69 -4.30 3.39 -0.60
N ALA A 70 -5.20 3.77 -1.51
CA ALA A 70 -4.83 4.57 -2.66
C ALA A 70 -4.70 6.05 -2.27
N PRO A 71 -3.59 6.73 -2.62
CA PRO A 71 -3.57 8.19 -2.62
C PRO A 71 -4.57 8.73 -3.65
N SER A 72 -4.78 10.04 -3.64
CA SER A 72 -5.62 10.75 -4.60
C SER A 72 -5.03 10.72 -6.01
N GLY A 73 -3.69 10.75 -6.14
CA GLY A 73 -2.97 10.60 -7.41
C GLY A 73 -2.86 9.15 -7.89
N LEU A 74 -2.76 8.94 -9.20
CA LEU A 74 -2.57 7.62 -9.82
C LEU A 74 -1.19 7.06 -9.49
N VAL A 75 -1.10 5.79 -9.07
CA VAL A 75 0.17 5.15 -8.68
C VAL A 75 0.69 4.25 -9.79
N ARG A 76 1.94 4.46 -10.20
CA ARG A 76 2.70 3.58 -11.10
C ARG A 76 3.84 2.91 -10.34
N MET A 77 3.80 1.59 -10.28
CA MET A 77 4.80 0.79 -9.56
C MET A 77 6.06 0.53 -10.39
N ASN A 78 7.14 0.13 -9.71
CA ASN A 78 8.38 -0.34 -10.31
C ASN A 78 9.06 0.68 -11.25
N ALA A 79 8.88 1.97 -10.96
CA ALA A 79 9.42 3.06 -11.72
C ALA A 79 10.86 3.39 -11.29
N ARG A 80 11.84 2.97 -12.08
CA ARG A 80 13.25 3.36 -11.86
C ARG A 80 13.50 4.84 -12.15
N VAL A 81 12.70 5.42 -13.04
CA VAL A 81 12.75 6.83 -13.44
C VAL A 81 11.31 7.35 -13.51
N ALA A 82 11.11 8.61 -13.11
CA ALA A 82 9.85 9.31 -13.29
C ALA A 82 9.67 9.83 -14.72
N GLU A 83 8.45 9.75 -15.22
CA GLU A 83 8.01 10.45 -16.43
C GLU A 83 7.77 11.93 -16.12
N PRO A 84 7.65 12.79 -17.14
CA PRO A 84 7.20 14.16 -16.94
C PRO A 84 5.91 14.20 -16.11
N GLU A 85 5.82 15.18 -15.21
CA GLU A 85 4.65 15.42 -14.34
C GLU A 85 4.42 14.37 -13.24
N GLU A 86 5.25 13.33 -13.14
CA GLU A 86 5.19 12.40 -12.03
C GLU A 86 6.00 12.87 -10.83
N TRP A 87 5.43 12.69 -9.64
CA TRP A 87 6.17 12.79 -8.40
C TRP A 87 6.80 11.44 -8.07
N HIS A 88 8.12 11.40 -7.97
CA HIS A 88 8.86 10.16 -7.79
C HIS A 88 9.11 9.86 -6.31
N LEU A 89 8.60 8.72 -5.88
CA LEU A 89 8.87 8.13 -4.57
C LEU A 89 9.98 7.08 -4.71
N GLY A 90 11.19 7.48 -4.34
CA GLY A 90 12.40 6.67 -4.43
C GLY A 90 12.53 5.60 -3.34
N PHE A 91 13.49 4.68 -3.53
CA PHE A 91 13.87 3.64 -2.56
C PHE A 91 15.32 3.21 -2.81
N GLY A 92 16.12 3.15 -1.74
CA GLY A 92 17.55 2.87 -1.78
C GLY A 92 18.32 3.88 -2.64
N ASP A 93 19.03 3.36 -3.64
CA ASP A 93 19.82 4.17 -4.57
C ASP A 93 18.97 4.98 -5.54
N ILE A 94 17.70 4.62 -5.75
CA ILE A 94 16.80 5.35 -6.63
C ILE A 94 16.31 6.59 -5.89
N LYS A 95 16.80 7.76 -6.33
CA LYS A 95 16.39 9.06 -5.81
C LYS A 95 15.14 9.56 -6.54
N GLY A 96 14.36 10.37 -5.85
CA GLY A 96 13.13 10.97 -6.36
C GLY A 96 12.82 12.26 -5.61
N ASN A 97 11.60 12.77 -5.79
CA ASN A 97 11.12 13.93 -5.03
C ASN A 97 10.98 13.64 -3.53
N ALA A 98 10.72 12.38 -3.18
CA ALA A 98 10.80 11.84 -1.81
C ALA A 98 11.42 10.43 -1.85
N THR A 99 11.70 9.86 -0.67
CA THR A 99 12.19 8.48 -0.54
C THR A 99 11.47 7.73 0.58
N LEU A 100 11.27 6.43 0.36
CA LEU A 100 10.78 5.48 1.37
C LEU A 100 11.87 5.02 2.32
N SER A 101 13.11 4.88 1.83
CA SER A 101 14.29 4.61 2.63
C SER A 101 15.52 4.89 1.80
N HIS A 102 16.49 5.61 2.35
CA HIS A 102 17.74 5.93 1.64
C HIS A 102 18.66 4.71 1.52
N ASP A 103 18.65 3.83 2.52
CA ASP A 103 19.54 2.66 2.60
C ASP A 103 18.85 1.37 2.13
N GLY A 104 17.59 1.48 1.67
CA GLY A 104 16.81 0.33 1.22
C GLY A 104 16.24 -0.52 2.37
N ASP A 105 16.06 0.05 3.55
CA ASP A 105 15.45 -0.63 4.69
C ASP A 105 13.94 -0.78 4.47
N LEU A 106 13.47 -2.03 4.42
CA LEU A 106 12.06 -2.36 4.23
C LEU A 106 11.19 -1.98 5.44
N ARG A 107 11.73 -1.92 6.66
CA ARG A 107 11.00 -1.44 7.85
C ARG A 107 10.77 0.05 7.76
N GLU A 108 11.80 0.82 7.40
CA GLU A 108 11.66 2.27 7.19
C GLU A 108 10.67 2.54 6.04
N ALA A 109 10.79 1.81 4.94
CA ALA A 109 9.87 1.94 3.81
C ALA A 109 8.42 1.67 4.21
N ALA A 110 8.17 0.62 5.00
CA ALA A 110 6.84 0.32 5.54
C ALA A 110 6.32 1.45 6.44
N ALA A 111 7.16 1.95 7.37
CA ALA A 111 6.85 3.09 8.26
C ALA A 111 6.50 4.38 7.50
N ARG A 112 7.13 4.61 6.35
CA ARG A 112 7.01 5.88 5.60
C ARG A 112 5.97 5.86 4.49
N LEU A 113 5.52 4.69 4.04
CA LEU A 113 4.67 4.56 2.84
C LEU A 113 3.44 5.48 2.85
N PHE A 114 2.61 5.38 3.89
CA PHE A 114 1.38 6.18 3.96
C PHE A 114 1.65 7.66 4.22
N ALA A 115 2.72 7.99 4.96
CA ALA A 115 3.13 9.37 5.15
C ALA A 115 3.53 10.02 3.81
N ALA A 116 4.26 9.29 2.95
CA ALA A 116 4.63 9.75 1.62
C ALA A 116 3.41 9.92 0.69
N PHE A 117 2.41 9.04 0.80
CA PHE A 117 1.14 9.20 0.08
C PHE A 117 0.35 10.43 0.56
N HIS A 118 0.27 10.65 1.87
CA HIS A 118 -0.37 11.86 2.39
C HIS A 118 0.38 13.14 2.02
N GLU A 119 1.70 13.09 1.92
CA GLU A 119 2.51 14.20 1.41
C GLU A 119 2.19 14.50 -0.07
N ALA A 120 2.12 13.47 -0.91
CA ALA A 120 1.74 13.62 -2.32
C ALA A 120 0.34 14.24 -2.47
N ASP A 121 -0.62 13.76 -1.67
CA ASP A 121 -1.99 14.30 -1.64
C ASP A 121 -2.05 15.76 -1.18
N ALA A 122 -1.31 16.11 -0.12
CA ALA A 122 -1.24 17.48 0.37
C ALA A 122 -0.62 18.46 -0.64
N ARG A 123 0.25 17.95 -1.52
CA ARG A 123 0.87 18.69 -2.63
C ARG A 123 -0.02 18.73 -3.88
N GLY A 124 -1.14 18.01 -3.92
CA GLY A 124 -2.01 17.92 -5.10
C GLY A 124 -1.38 17.14 -6.25
N VAL A 125 -0.53 16.15 -5.96
CA VAL A 125 0.12 15.32 -6.97
C VAL A 125 -0.92 14.41 -7.64
N GLU A 126 -1.01 14.48 -8.97
CA GLU A 126 -1.95 13.67 -9.74
C GLU A 126 -1.37 12.32 -10.19
N ARG A 127 -0.04 12.23 -10.33
CA ARG A 127 0.66 11.01 -10.77
C ARG A 127 1.87 10.74 -9.89
N ILE A 128 1.94 9.53 -9.34
CA ILE A 128 2.98 9.09 -8.41
C ILE A 128 3.69 7.90 -9.03
N ALA A 129 5.00 8.03 -9.24
CA ALA A 129 5.87 6.93 -9.63
C ALA A 129 6.55 6.37 -8.38
N VAL A 130 6.52 5.06 -8.16
CA VAL A 130 7.16 4.42 -7.01
C VAL A 130 8.29 3.53 -7.47
N ALA A 131 9.48 3.70 -6.89
CA ALA A 131 10.64 2.86 -7.14
C ALA A 131 10.35 1.38 -6.87
N PRO A 132 11.03 0.43 -7.56
CA PRO A 132 10.89 -0.98 -7.27
C PRO A 132 11.23 -1.31 -5.82
N ILE A 133 10.34 -2.04 -5.15
CA ILE A 133 10.56 -2.55 -3.79
C ILE A 133 10.80 -4.07 -3.89
N PRO A 134 11.84 -4.61 -3.25
CA PRO A 134 12.09 -6.04 -3.23
C PRO A 134 10.87 -6.85 -2.74
N ASP A 135 10.54 -7.96 -3.39
CA ASP A 135 9.34 -8.75 -3.09
C ASP A 135 9.58 -9.90 -2.11
N HIS A 136 10.30 -9.61 -1.03
CA HIS A 136 10.55 -10.53 0.09
C HIS A 136 10.30 -9.83 1.42
N ASP A 137 10.13 -10.62 2.49
CA ASP A 137 9.87 -10.11 3.83
C ASP A 137 8.76 -9.04 3.89
N LEU A 138 9.04 -7.88 4.49
CA LEU A 138 8.12 -6.74 4.56
C LEU A 138 7.84 -6.12 3.18
N GLY A 139 8.72 -6.32 2.21
CA GLY A 139 8.56 -5.85 0.86
C GLY A 139 7.33 -6.44 0.17
N ARG A 140 6.96 -7.69 0.48
CA ARG A 140 5.69 -8.30 0.02
C ARG A 140 4.48 -7.53 0.52
N ALA A 141 4.54 -7.11 1.78
CA ALA A 141 3.49 -6.34 2.42
C ALA A 141 3.38 -4.93 1.82
N ILE A 142 4.51 -4.27 1.54
CA ILE A 142 4.56 -2.97 0.85
C ILE A 142 3.99 -3.10 -0.57
N ASN A 143 4.48 -4.08 -1.34
CA ASN A 143 4.04 -4.33 -2.72
C ASN A 143 2.54 -4.66 -2.78
N ASP A 144 1.96 -5.31 -1.77
CA ASP A 144 0.51 -5.51 -1.71
C ASP A 144 -0.25 -4.18 -1.63
N ARG A 145 0.17 -3.24 -0.78
CA ARG A 145 -0.46 -1.92 -0.68
C ARG A 145 -0.28 -1.12 -1.96
N LEU A 146 0.93 -1.16 -2.54
CA LEU A 146 1.21 -0.50 -3.81
C LEU A 146 0.34 -1.06 -4.95
N ARG A 147 0.17 -2.38 -5.04
CA ARG A 147 -0.71 -3.02 -6.03
C ARG A 147 -2.16 -2.58 -5.87
N ARG A 148 -2.64 -2.48 -4.63
CA ARG A 148 -4.00 -1.99 -4.34
C ARG A 148 -4.15 -0.51 -4.68
N ALA A 149 -3.14 0.31 -4.36
CA ALA A 149 -3.11 1.73 -4.65
C ALA A 149 -3.04 2.03 -6.16
N ALA A 150 -2.39 1.15 -6.94
CA ALA A 150 -2.28 1.23 -8.40
C ALA A 150 -3.47 0.62 -9.15
N ALA A 151 -4.40 -0.05 -8.44
CA ALA A 151 -5.54 -0.68 -9.09
C ALA A 151 -6.47 0.38 -9.74
N PRO A 152 -7.10 0.07 -10.90
CA PRO A 152 -8.02 1.00 -11.55
C PRO A 152 -9.12 1.46 -10.59
N ARG A 153 -9.36 2.77 -10.55
CA ARG A 153 -10.46 3.32 -9.75
C ARG A 153 -11.75 3.24 -10.58
N PRO A 154 -12.86 2.73 -10.01
CA PRO A 154 -14.14 2.88 -10.66
C PRO A 154 -14.47 4.37 -10.77
N CYS A 155 -14.72 4.84 -11.99
CA CYS A 155 -15.20 6.20 -12.22
C CYS A 155 -16.54 6.41 -11.48
N PRO A 156 -16.71 7.49 -10.71
CA PRO A 156 -18.00 7.79 -10.11
C PRO A 156 -19.00 8.08 -11.24
N GLY A 157 -19.95 7.15 -11.45
CA GLY A 157 -21.12 7.37 -12.31
C GLY A 157 -21.30 6.45 -13.52
N HIS A 158 -20.39 5.51 -13.82
CA HIS A 158 -20.59 4.57 -14.94
C HIS A 158 -20.27 3.13 -14.54
N ALA A 159 -21.33 2.36 -14.26
CA ALA A 159 -21.22 0.92 -14.09
C ALA A 159 -20.70 0.27 -15.38
N GLY A 160 -19.46 -0.24 -15.35
CA GLY A 160 -19.04 -1.33 -16.23
C GLY A 160 -18.16 -1.02 -17.44
N ARG A 161 -17.52 0.15 -17.55
CA ARG A 161 -16.43 0.35 -18.54
C ARG A 161 -15.19 0.95 -17.89
N GLN A 162 -14.05 0.30 -18.13
CA GLN A 162 -12.73 0.75 -17.68
C GLN A 162 -12.34 2.01 -18.47
N CYS A 163 -11.79 3.00 -17.78
CA CYS A 163 -11.13 4.15 -18.39
C CYS A 163 -9.77 3.74 -18.95
#